data_AF-A0A349YJT8-F1
#
_entry.id   AF-A0A349YJT8-F1
#
_cell.length_a   1.000
_cell.length_b   1.000
_cell.length_c   1.000
_cell.angle_alpha   90.00
_cell.angle_beta   90.00
_cell.angle_gamma   90.00
#
_symmetry.space_group_name_H-M   'P 1'
#
loop_
_entity.id
_entity.type
_entity.pdbx_description
1 polymer ?
#
loop_
_entity_poly.entity_id
_entity_poly.type
_entity_poly.pdbx_seq_one_letter_code
_entity_poly.pdbx_strand_id
1 'polypeptide(L)'
;MDDMLNIVYFKKNFVIYRLSSHSFLVHNTRKDIGTGSTSLKKLSVAKDILNWALYQQIPTRRLSGYLLRGLIRISDSKEYTEQIKRIVKSQT
;
A
#
# COMPACT_ATOMS: atom_id res chain seq x y z
N MET A 1 5.58 -1.16 25.27
CA MET A 1 5.02 0.12 25.75
C MET A 1 5.29 1.10 24.63
N ASP A 2 4.25 1.40 23.83
CA ASP A 2 4.23 2.24 22.63
C ASP A 2 5.54 2.36 21.84
N ASP A 3 5.80 1.40 20.95
CA ASP A 3 6.57 1.72 19.75
C ASP A 3 5.73 2.74 18.97
N MET A 4 5.91 4.03 19.28
CA MET A 4 5.35 5.13 18.51
C MET A 4 5.72 4.87 17.06
N LEU A 5 4.73 4.47 16.27
CA LEU A 5 4.88 4.30 14.85
C LEU A 5 5.33 5.66 14.29
N ASN A 6 6.62 5.79 13.98
CA ASN A 6 7.21 7.03 13.52
C ASN A 6 6.61 7.39 12.15
N ILE A 7 5.65 8.31 12.13
CA ILE A 7 5.03 8.79 10.89
C ILE A 7 6.10 9.53 10.10
N VAL A 8 6.39 9.03 8.89
CA VAL A 8 7.38 9.65 7.98
C VAL A 8 6.74 10.29 6.75
N TYR A 9 5.47 10.02 6.51
CA TYR A 9 4.70 10.61 5.42
C TYR A 9 3.21 10.46 5.69
N PHE A 10 2.41 11.45 5.30
CA PHE A 10 0.96 11.37 5.29
C PHE A 10 0.42 12.03 4.02
N LYS A 11 -0.70 11.53 3.50
CA LYS A 11 -1.40 12.11 2.36
C LYS A 11 -2.86 11.65 2.34
N LYS A 12 -3.80 12.58 2.49
CA LYS A 12 -5.23 12.29 2.62
C LYS A 12 -5.47 11.22 3.71
N ASN A 13 -6.12 10.12 3.35
CA ASN A 13 -6.42 8.98 4.23
C ASN A 13 -5.30 7.93 4.29
N PHE A 14 -4.07 8.28 3.91
CA PHE A 14 -2.94 7.36 3.99
C PHE A 14 -1.82 7.90 4.86
N VAL A 15 -1.23 7.00 5.63
CA VAL A 15 -0.07 7.26 6.49
C VAL A 15 1.01 6.24 6.18
N ILE A 16 2.26 6.68 6.17
CA ILE A 16 3.43 5.80 6.12
C ILE A 16 4.17 5.90 7.45
N TYR A 17 4.25 4.77 8.14
CA TYR A 17 5.01 4.63 9.37
C TYR A 17 6.38 4.01 9.08
N ARG A 18 7.42 4.43 9.78
CA ARG A 18 8.71 3.74 9.81
C ARG A 18 8.70 2.70 10.92
N LEU A 19 8.79 1.43 10.52
CA LEU A 19 8.86 0.29 11.45
C LEU A 19 10.32 0.01 11.86
N SER A 20 11.27 0.21 10.94
CA SER A 20 12.71 0.10 11.20
C SER A 20 13.51 0.88 10.14
N SER A 21 14.84 0.84 10.18
CA SER A 21 15.71 1.53 9.22
C SER A 21 15.37 1.21 7.75
N HIS A 22 14.90 -0.01 7.48
CA HIS A 22 14.61 -0.51 6.14
C HIS A 22 13.20 -1.10 6.01
N SER A 23 12.26 -0.64 6.85
CA SER A 23 10.88 -1.14 6.83
C SER A 23 9.90 0.00 7.07
N PHE A 24 8.91 0.07 6.18
CA PHE A 24 7.87 1.08 6.16
C PHE A 24 6.50 0.42 6.05
N LEU A 25 5.52 0.91 6.81
CA LEU A 25 4.14 0.45 6.75
C LEU A 25 3.29 1.51 6.07
N VAL A 26 2.72 1.21 4.91
CA VAL A 26 1.68 2.03 4.30
C VAL A 26 0.35 1.60 4.90
N HIS A 27 -0.46 2.54 5.39
CA HIS A 27 -1.76 2.25 5.97
C HIS A 27 -2.79 3.21 5.39
N ASN A 28 -3.91 2.67 4.92
CA ASN A 28 -5.11 3.45 4.68
C ASN A 28 -5.90 3.57 5.98
N THR A 29 -5.95 4.78 6.54
CA THR A 29 -6.57 5.07 7.84
C THR A 29 -8.10 4.94 7.84
N ARG A 30 -8.73 4.72 6.68
CA ARG A 30 -10.16 4.35 6.59
C ARG A 30 -10.41 2.86 6.86
N LYS A 31 -9.34 2.07 7.02
CA LYS A 31 -9.38 0.62 7.22
C LYS A 31 -8.60 0.26 8.47
N ASP A 32 -8.91 -0.89 9.07
CA ASP A 32 -8.13 -1.39 10.22
C ASP A 32 -6.68 -1.66 9.83
N ILE A 33 -5.75 -1.39 10.75
CA ILE A 33 -4.31 -1.54 10.46
C ILE A 33 -3.93 -2.98 10.07
N GLY A 34 -4.61 -4.00 10.61
CA GLY A 34 -4.35 -5.41 10.28
C GLY A 34 -4.68 -5.77 8.83
N THR A 35 -5.73 -5.19 8.26
CA THR A 35 -6.26 -5.55 6.93
C THR A 35 -5.98 -4.49 5.87
N GLY A 36 -5.87 -3.22 6.27
CA GLY A 36 -5.73 -2.04 5.44
C GLY A 36 -4.32 -1.45 5.33
N SER A 37 -3.30 -2.21 5.74
CA SER A 37 -1.89 -1.78 5.64
C SER A 37 -1.09 -2.57 4.62
N THR A 38 0.21 -2.29 4.43
CA THR A 38 1.19 -3.18 3.79
C THR A 38 2.62 -2.73 4.10
N SER A 39 3.54 -3.67 4.34
CA SER A 39 4.93 -3.37 4.69
C SER A 39 5.83 -3.38 3.45
N LEU A 40 6.79 -2.46 3.38
CA LEU A 40 7.66 -2.25 2.24
C LEU A 40 9.08 -1.90 2.70
N LYS A 41 10.09 -2.31 1.93
CA LYS A 41 11.50 -2.12 2.30
C LYS A 41 12.06 -0.72 2.01
N LYS A 42 11.38 0.06 1.16
CA LYS A 42 11.84 1.37 0.67
C LYS A 42 10.72 2.39 0.76
N LEU A 43 11.02 3.58 1.29
CA LEU A 43 10.06 4.67 1.41
C LEU A 43 9.54 5.15 0.05
N SER A 44 10.37 5.15 -0.99
CA SER A 44 9.96 5.50 -2.36
C SER A 44 8.87 4.56 -2.87
N VAL A 45 9.06 3.24 -2.72
CA VAL A 45 8.06 2.24 -3.11
C VAL A 45 6.78 2.39 -2.27
N ALA A 46 6.91 2.75 -0.99
CA ALA A 46 5.77 3.03 -0.12
C ALA A 46 4.95 4.23 -0.61
N LYS A 47 5.60 5.31 -1.05
CA LYS A 47 4.94 6.46 -1.68
C LYS A 47 4.30 6.10 -3.02
N ASP A 48 4.93 5.28 -3.85
CA ASP A 48 4.35 4.80 -5.12
C ASP A 48 3.06 4.01 -4.87
N ILE A 49 3.11 3.02 -3.97
CA ILE A 49 1.97 2.15 -3.63
C ILE A 49 0.80 2.96 -3.06
N LEU A 50 1.11 3.92 -2.18
CA LEU A 50 0.13 4.88 -1.67
C LEU A 50 -0.52 5.68 -2.80
N ASN A 51 0.28 6.29 -3.68
CA ASN A 51 -0.25 7.12 -4.76
C ASN A 51 -1.10 6.31 -5.74
N TRP A 52 -0.69 5.09 -6.08
CA TRP A 52 -1.48 4.22 -6.96
C TRP A 52 -2.83 3.87 -6.35
N ALA A 53 -2.89 3.51 -5.06
CA ALA A 53 -4.16 3.27 -4.39
C ALA A 53 -5.01 4.54 -4.28
N LEU A 54 -4.40 5.67 -3.93
CA LEU A 54 -5.10 6.93 -3.71
C LEU A 54 -5.72 7.50 -4.99
N TYR A 55 -4.99 7.41 -6.10
CA TYR A 55 -5.41 7.93 -7.41
C TYR A 55 -5.98 6.85 -8.32
N GLN A 56 -6.14 5.62 -7.82
CA GLN A 56 -6.61 4.46 -8.58
C GLN A 56 -5.82 4.25 -9.89
N GLN A 57 -4.53 4.56 -9.85
CA GLN A 57 -3.64 4.45 -11.02
C GLN A 57 -3.19 3.00 -11.17
N ILE A 58 -3.34 2.47 -12.38
CA ILE A 58 -2.79 1.16 -12.73
C ILE A 58 -1.28 1.30 -12.95
N PRO A 59 -0.44 0.53 -12.22
CA PRO A 59 0.99 0.55 -12.43
C PRO A 59 1.34 0.18 -13.88
N THR A 60 2.10 1.03 -14.57
CA THR A 60 2.52 0.79 -15.97
C THR A 60 3.62 -0.27 -16.08
N ARG A 61 4.36 -0.51 -15.00
CA ARG A 61 5.38 -1.56 -14.89
C ARG A 61 4.82 -2.81 -14.23
N ARG A 62 5.34 -3.99 -14.61
CA ARG A 62 5.02 -5.25 -13.95
C ARG A 62 5.45 -5.17 -12.47
N LEU A 63 4.48 -5.31 -11.57
CA LEU A 63 4.73 -5.42 -10.13
C LEU A 63 4.78 -6.88 -9.70
N SER A 64 5.46 -7.15 -8.58
CA SER A 64 5.39 -8.46 -7.95
C SER A 64 4.00 -8.72 -7.37
N GLY A 65 3.62 -9.99 -7.27
CA GLY A 65 2.35 -10.39 -6.64
C GLY A 65 2.18 -9.87 -5.21
N TYR A 66 3.28 -9.70 -4.46
CA TYR A 66 3.25 -9.09 -3.13
C TYR A 66 2.79 -7.62 -3.17
N LEU A 67 3.35 -6.82 -4.08
CA LEU A 67 2.98 -5.41 -4.23
C LEU A 67 1.53 -5.25 -4.70
N LEU A 68 1.07 -6.10 -5.63
CA LEU A 68 -0.32 -6.09 -6.09
C LEU A 68 -1.29 -6.46 -4.97
N ARG A 69 -0.97 -7.47 -4.15
CA ARG A 69 -1.76 -7.80 -2.94
C ARG A 69 -1.75 -6.66 -1.92
N GLY A 70 -0.64 -5.94 -1.79
CA GLY A 70 -0.55 -4.72 -1.00
C GLY A 70 -1.53 -3.64 -1.48
N LEU A 71 -1.57 -3.37 -2.79
CA LEU A 71 -2.52 -2.42 -3.39
C LEU A 71 -3.98 -2.81 -3.12
N ILE A 72 -4.32 -4.10 -3.27
CA ILE A 72 -5.66 -4.62 -2.96
C ILE A 72 -6.02 -4.36 -1.49
N ARG A 73 -5.08 -4.60 -0.56
CA ARG A 73 -5.31 -4.42 0.88
C ARG A 73 -5.57 -2.97 1.25
N ILE A 74 -4.79 -2.03 0.71
CA ILE A 74 -4.88 -0.62 1.11
C ILE A 74 -5.93 0.18 0.31
N SER A 75 -6.47 -0.36 -0.79
CA SER A 75 -7.49 0.32 -1.59
C SER A 75 -8.86 0.37 -0.91
N ASP A 76 -9.58 1.47 -1.14
CA ASP A 76 -11.01 1.63 -0.79
C ASP A 76 -11.95 1.42 -1.99
N SER A 77 -11.44 1.49 -3.23
CA SER A 77 -12.28 1.29 -4.43
C SER A 77 -12.40 -0.19 -4.76
N LYS A 78 -13.64 -0.66 -4.89
CA LYS A 78 -13.97 -2.00 -5.34
C LYS A 78 -13.53 -2.20 -6.79
N GLU A 79 -13.81 -1.23 -7.65
CA GLU A 79 -13.47 -1.24 -9.08
C GLU A 79 -11.95 -1.37 -9.29
N TYR A 80 -11.17 -0.52 -8.62
CA TYR A 80 -9.72 -0.57 -8.67
C TYR A 80 -9.19 -1.91 -8.14
N THR A 81 -9.76 -2.40 -7.04
CA THR A 81 -9.38 -3.70 -6.46
C THR A 81 -9.60 -4.85 -7.45
N GLU A 82 -10.73 -4.88 -8.14
CA GLU A 82 -11.02 -5.90 -9.15
C GLU A 82 -10.08 -5.80 -10.36
N GLN A 83 -9.70 -4.59 -10.78
CA GLN A 83 -8.70 -4.41 -11.84
C GLN A 83 -7.34 -5.00 -11.43
N ILE A 84 -6.86 -4.71 -10.22
CA ILE A 84 -5.59 -5.24 -9.71
C ILE A 84 -5.66 -6.78 -9.56
N LYS A 85 -6.78 -7.34 -9.09
CA LYS A 85 -6.97 -8.80 -9.02
C LYS A 85 -6.86 -9.49 -10.38
N ARG A 86 -7.39 -8.89 -11.45
CA ARG A 86 -7.24 -9.42 -12.82
C ARG A 86 -5.77 -9.46 -13.25
N ILE A 87 -5.01 -8.41 -12.94
CA ILE A 87 -3.56 -8.36 -13.22
C ILE A 87 -2.82 -9.45 -12.45
N VAL A 88 -3.16 -9.71 -11.18
CA VAL A 88 -2.58 -10.82 -10.40
C VAL A 88 -2.86 -12.16 -11.09
N LYS A 89 -4.11 -12.38 -11.53
CA LYS A 89 -4.51 -13.62 -12.19
C LYS A 89 -3.77 -13.83 -13.51
N SER A 90 -3.56 -12.78 -14.31
CA SER A 90 -2.84 -12.89 -15.59
C SER A 90 -1.32 -13.07 -15.45
N GLN A 91 -0.78 -12.97 -14.24
CA GLN A 91 0.64 -13.22 -13.96
C GLN A 91 0.92 -14.64 -13.45
N THR A 92 -0.13 -15.42 -13.19
CA THR A 92 -0.08 -16.83 -12.78
C THR A 92 -0.22 -17.70 -14.01
#